data_AF-A0A1Q7MCG7-F1
#
_entry.id   AF-A0A1Q7MCG7-F1
#
_cell.length_a   1.000
_cell.length_b   1.000
_cell.length_c   1.000
_cell.angle_alpha   90.00
_cell.angle_beta   90.00
_cell.angle_gamma   90.00
#
_symmetry.space_group_name_H-M   'P 1'
#
loop_
_entity.id
_entity.type
_entity.pdbx_description
1 polymer ?
#
loop_
_entity_poly.entity_id
_entity_poly.type
_entity_poly.pdbx_seq_one_letter_code
_entity_poly.pdbx_strand_id
1 'polypeptide(L)'
;MAQEAGPHQITARWRSLGGQVRAGPAVAAWGSGETEIFALHDDGGLWDRYWDGQRWHEWESLGGDFAGQPAASARDADRIDVFAIGTDGTLRQRWWNGEGWVEWRAVEGAPAGARAVACAWSGDRLDVFVWGADGAVHYADLA
;
A
#
# COMPACT_ATOMS: atom_id res chain seq x y z
N MET A 1 -33.45 -26.44 17.35
CA MET A 1 -33.65 -25.22 16.56
C MET A 1 -33.76 -24.03 17.51
N ALA A 2 -33.26 -22.87 17.07
CA ALA A 2 -32.99 -21.62 17.80
C ALA A 2 -31.69 -21.68 18.63
N GLN A 3 -30.77 -20.71 18.51
CA GLN A 3 -30.98 -19.28 18.25
C GLN A 3 -29.98 -18.75 17.21
N GLU A 4 -30.47 -18.10 16.15
CA GLU A 4 -29.63 -17.31 15.25
C GLU A 4 -29.05 -16.12 16.03
N ALA A 5 -27.72 -15.99 16.00
CA ALA A 5 -27.03 -14.82 16.53
C ALA A 5 -27.57 -13.57 15.82
N GLY A 6 -27.99 -12.57 16.58
CA GLY A 6 -28.47 -11.29 16.04
C GLY A 6 -27.43 -10.62 15.14
N PRO A 7 -27.82 -9.61 14.35
CA PRO A 7 -26.90 -8.97 13.41
C PRO A 7 -25.69 -8.40 14.17
N HIS A 8 -24.48 -8.80 13.77
CA HIS A 8 -23.23 -8.21 14.25
C HIS A 8 -23.17 -6.74 13.79
N GLN A 9 -23.75 -5.83 14.57
CA GLN A 9 -23.59 -4.40 14.33
C GLN A 9 -22.18 -4.00 14.74
N ILE A 10 -21.34 -3.72 13.75
CA ILE A 10 -20.00 -3.15 13.95
C ILE A 10 -20.18 -1.64 14.14
N THR A 11 -20.30 -1.18 15.38
CA THR A 11 -20.28 0.25 15.72
C THR A 11 -18.85 0.67 16.04
N ALA A 12 -18.31 1.61 15.28
CA ALA A 12 -16.95 2.15 15.47
C ALA A 12 -16.98 3.67 15.69
N ARG A 13 -15.98 4.18 16.42
CA ARG A 13 -15.72 5.63 16.54
C ARG A 13 -14.72 6.05 15.47
N TRP A 14 -15.23 6.62 14.38
CA TRP A 14 -14.41 7.14 13.31
C TRP A 14 -13.67 8.41 13.74
N ARG A 15 -12.37 8.49 13.43
CA ARG A 15 -11.53 9.67 13.63
C ARG A 15 -10.82 10.01 12.32
N SER A 16 -10.78 11.30 11.97
CA SER A 16 -9.99 11.77 10.84
C SER A 16 -8.48 11.71 11.17
N LEU A 17 -7.69 11.22 10.22
CA LEU A 17 -6.22 11.25 10.26
C LEU A 17 -5.65 12.48 9.53
N GLY A 18 -6.49 13.43 9.12
CA GLY A 18 -6.07 14.59 8.33
C GLY A 18 -5.57 14.21 6.93
N GLY A 19 -4.85 15.13 6.28
CA GLY A 19 -4.38 14.99 4.89
C GLY A 19 -5.40 15.48 3.86
N GLN A 20 -4.93 15.77 2.65
CA GLN A 20 -5.77 16.01 1.46
C GLN A 20 -5.48 14.87 0.48
N VAL A 21 -6.28 13.81 0.58
CA VAL A 21 -6.07 12.55 -0.12
C VAL A 21 -6.96 12.49 -1.36
N ARG A 22 -6.36 12.17 -2.52
CA ARG A 22 -7.08 11.97 -3.78
C ARG A 22 -7.32 10.50 -4.13
N ALA A 23 -6.52 9.57 -3.60
CA ALA A 23 -6.69 8.12 -3.77
C ALA A 23 -6.01 7.34 -2.64
N GLY A 24 -6.44 6.09 -2.42
CA GLY A 24 -6.00 5.25 -1.32
C GLY A 24 -7.17 4.80 -0.42
N PRO A 25 -6.89 4.26 0.79
CA PRO A 25 -5.56 3.91 1.30
C PRO A 25 -5.08 2.52 0.82
N ALA A 26 -3.77 2.30 0.87
CA ALA A 26 -3.18 0.98 1.08
C ALA A 26 -2.67 0.88 2.52
N VAL A 27 -2.56 -0.34 3.05
CA VAL A 27 -2.23 -0.59 4.45
C VAL A 27 -1.28 -1.78 4.55
N ALA A 28 -0.25 -1.67 5.39
CA ALA A 28 0.61 -2.78 5.77
C ALA A 28 0.73 -2.86 7.30
N ALA A 29 0.47 -4.04 7.86
CA ALA A 29 0.81 -4.32 9.26
C ALA A 29 2.24 -4.86 9.31
N TRP A 30 3.15 -4.10 9.92
CA TRP A 30 4.59 -4.41 9.96
C TRP A 30 5.04 -4.97 11.31
N GLY A 31 4.15 -5.02 12.30
CA GLY A 31 4.43 -5.54 13.63
C GLY A 31 3.17 -5.83 14.42
N SER A 32 3.35 -6.31 15.66
CA SER A 32 2.22 -6.65 16.53
C SER A 32 1.55 -5.39 17.07
N GLY A 33 0.44 -5.00 16.42
CA GLY A 33 -0.30 -3.79 16.78
C GLY A 33 0.27 -2.52 16.14
N GLU A 34 1.11 -2.68 15.12
CA GLU A 34 1.73 -1.61 14.36
C GLU A 34 1.23 -1.66 12.92
N THR A 35 1.03 -0.50 12.30
CA THR A 35 0.44 -0.41 10.96
C THR A 35 0.90 0.86 10.28
N GLU A 36 1.15 0.76 8.98
CA GLU A 36 1.41 1.92 8.13
C GLU A 36 0.36 2.03 7.03
N ILE A 37 -0.06 3.25 6.76
CA ILE A 37 -1.01 3.56 5.68
C ILE A 37 -0.33 4.43 4.63
N PHE A 38 -0.73 4.20 3.39
CA PHE A 38 -0.21 4.91 2.22
C PHE A 38 -1.37 5.51 1.44
N ALA A 39 -1.25 6.78 1.07
CA ALA A 39 -2.27 7.50 0.35
C ALA A 39 -1.65 8.45 -0.68
N LEU A 40 -2.32 8.59 -1.82
CA LEU A 40 -1.96 9.58 -2.82
C LEU A 40 -2.57 10.92 -2.42
N HIS A 41 -1.73 11.95 -2.26
CA HIS A 41 -2.19 13.29 -1.93
C HIS A 41 -2.45 14.14 -3.19
N ASP A 42 -3.08 15.29 -3.01
CA ASP A 42 -3.45 16.22 -4.09
C ASP A 42 -2.24 16.71 -4.92
N ASP A 43 -1.05 16.69 -4.35
CA ASP A 43 0.22 17.01 -5.02
C ASP A 43 0.67 15.95 -6.05
N GLY A 44 0.01 14.79 -6.09
CA GLY A 44 0.37 13.66 -6.95
C GLY A 44 1.44 12.73 -6.33
N GLY A 45 1.98 13.08 -5.16
CA GLY A 45 2.94 12.27 -4.43
C GLY A 45 2.26 11.23 -3.54
N LEU A 46 2.95 10.12 -3.30
CA LEU A 46 2.54 9.17 -2.27
C LEU A 46 3.02 9.65 -0.91
N TRP A 47 2.17 9.54 0.09
CA TRP A 47 2.45 9.89 1.47
C TRP A 47 2.15 8.71 2.38
N ASP A 48 2.95 8.56 3.43
CA ASP A 48 2.78 7.56 4.48
C ASP A 48 2.42 8.21 5.82
N ARG A 49 1.78 7.41 6.67
CA ARG A 49 1.50 7.71 8.07
C ARG A 49 1.40 6.39 8.81
N TYR A 50 2.03 6.28 9.97
CA TYR A 50 2.04 5.02 10.72
C TYR A 50 1.55 5.16 12.16
N TRP A 51 1.09 4.03 12.67
CA TRP A 51 0.73 3.77 14.05
C TRP A 51 1.82 2.89 14.68
N ASP A 52 2.44 3.39 15.75
CA ASP A 52 3.57 2.76 16.46
C ASP A 52 3.14 1.85 17.63
N GLY A 53 1.88 1.44 17.67
CA GLY A 53 1.31 0.73 18.83
C GLY A 53 0.71 1.66 19.89
N GLN A 54 1.03 2.96 19.86
CA GLN A 54 0.60 3.93 20.89
C GLN A 54 -0.06 5.19 20.30
N ARG A 55 0.40 5.67 19.16
CA ARG A 55 -0.09 6.88 18.51
C ARG A 55 0.11 6.85 16.99
N TRP A 56 -0.68 7.68 16.32
CA TRP A 56 -0.47 8.00 14.91
C TRP A 56 0.59 9.09 14.80
N HIS A 57 1.63 8.84 14.00
CA HIS A 57 2.64 9.85 13.61
C HIS A 57 2.09 10.78 12.54
N GLU A 58 2.84 11.81 12.13
CA GLU A 58 2.39 12.74 11.10
C GLU A 58 2.43 12.10 9.70
N TRP A 59 1.82 12.78 8.73
CA TRP A 59 1.99 12.40 7.32
C TRP A 59 3.38 12.80 6.84
N GLU A 60 4.08 11.88 6.17
CA GLU A 60 5.39 12.10 5.56
C GLU A 60 5.29 11.86 4.05
N SER A 61 6.05 12.62 3.27
CA SER A 61 6.01 12.52 1.81
C SER A 61 7.02 11.48 1.35
N LEU A 62 6.56 10.49 0.58
CA LEU A 62 7.40 9.55 -0.15
C LEU A 62 7.68 10.03 -1.59
N GLY A 63 7.15 11.20 -1.98
CA GLY A 63 7.32 11.81 -3.29
C GLY A 63 6.70 11.02 -4.45
N GLY A 64 7.24 11.24 -5.65
CA GLY A 64 6.76 10.63 -6.89
C GLY A 64 5.62 11.39 -7.57
N ASP A 65 5.12 10.82 -8.66
CA ASP A 65 3.96 11.31 -9.41
C ASP A 65 3.14 10.10 -9.86
N PHE A 66 2.04 9.85 -9.16
CA PHE A 66 1.29 8.60 -9.24
C PHE A 66 -0.17 8.80 -9.59
N ALA A 67 -0.75 7.73 -10.12
CA ALA A 67 -2.15 7.61 -10.46
C ALA A 67 -2.76 6.39 -9.76
N GLY A 68 -4.00 6.55 -9.28
CA GLY A 68 -4.79 5.46 -8.73
C GLY A 68 -4.38 5.04 -7.31
N GLN A 69 -4.86 3.87 -6.91
CA GLN A 69 -4.67 3.32 -5.57
C GLN A 69 -3.31 2.58 -5.49
N PRO A 70 -2.48 2.85 -4.46
CA PRO A 70 -1.27 2.07 -4.21
C PRO A 70 -1.61 0.66 -3.68
N ALA A 71 -0.60 -0.21 -3.60
CA ALA A 71 -0.65 -1.45 -2.83
C ALA A 71 0.53 -1.52 -1.87
N ALA A 72 0.34 -2.07 -0.68
CA ALA A 72 1.40 -2.22 0.30
C ALA A 72 1.29 -3.55 1.02
N SER A 73 2.43 -4.12 1.39
CA SER A 73 2.52 -5.29 2.25
C SER A 73 3.83 -5.23 3.02
N ALA A 74 3.83 -5.76 4.24
CA ALA A 74 5.05 -5.92 5.03
C ALA A 74 5.32 -7.40 5.31
N ARG A 75 6.60 -7.76 5.38
CA ARG A 75 7.06 -9.05 5.89
C ARG A 75 7.26 -8.97 7.41
N ASP A 76 7.85 -7.88 7.86
CA ASP A 76 8.26 -7.59 9.23
C ASP A 76 8.54 -6.07 9.36
N ALA A 77 9.01 -5.64 10.53
CA ALA A 77 9.27 -4.23 10.84
C ALA A 77 10.39 -3.61 9.99
N ASP A 78 11.27 -4.45 9.42
CA ASP A 78 12.41 -4.02 8.62
C ASP A 78 12.14 -4.13 7.11
N ARG A 79 10.93 -4.60 6.73
CA ARG A 79 10.55 -4.72 5.33
C ARG A 79 9.09 -4.45 5.07
N ILE A 80 8.84 -3.27 4.52
CA ILE A 80 7.54 -2.82 4.00
C ILE A 80 7.72 -2.47 2.54
N ASP A 81 6.97 -3.09 1.65
CA ASP A 81 6.96 -2.80 0.22
C ASP A 81 5.70 -2.07 -0.17
N VAL A 82 5.85 -0.98 -0.92
CA VAL A 82 4.76 -0.23 -1.50
C VAL A 82 4.94 -0.11 -3.02
N PHE A 83 3.85 -0.35 -3.72
CA PHE A 83 3.74 -0.26 -5.16
C PHE A 83 2.76 0.84 -5.53
N ALA A 84 3.13 1.63 -6.52
CA ALA A 84 2.28 2.66 -7.09
C ALA A 84 2.47 2.71 -8.61
N ILE A 85 1.42 3.09 -9.32
CA ILE A 85 1.43 3.22 -10.77
C ILE A 85 1.68 4.68 -11.09
N GLY A 86 2.74 4.97 -11.85
CA GLY A 86 3.05 6.31 -12.29
C GLY A 86 1.95 6.90 -13.19
N THR A 87 1.89 8.21 -13.31
CA THR A 87 1.03 8.88 -14.32
C THR A 87 1.36 8.46 -15.76
N ASP A 88 2.57 7.94 -15.97
CA ASP A 88 3.06 7.31 -17.20
C ASP A 88 2.60 5.84 -17.39
N GLY A 89 1.88 5.25 -16.42
CA GLY A 89 1.44 3.87 -16.43
C GLY A 89 2.51 2.84 -16.06
N THR A 90 3.68 3.28 -15.59
CA THR A 90 4.77 2.41 -15.11
C THR A 90 4.52 1.97 -13.68
N LEU A 91 4.59 0.66 -13.42
CA LEU A 91 4.61 0.16 -12.04
C LEU A 91 5.94 0.53 -11.37
N ARG A 92 5.88 1.16 -10.20
CA ARG A 92 7.04 1.49 -9.39
C ARG A 92 6.93 0.90 -7.99
N GLN A 93 8.07 0.58 -7.40
CA GLN A 93 8.21 0.05 -6.05
C GLN A 93 9.08 0.99 -5.22
N ARG A 94 8.73 1.15 -3.95
CA ARG A 94 9.56 1.71 -2.89
C ARG A 94 9.46 0.78 -1.69
N TRP A 95 10.50 0.69 -0.88
CA TRP A 95 10.45 -0.14 0.33
C TRP A 95 11.21 0.47 1.51
N TRP A 96 10.75 0.14 2.71
CA TRP A 96 11.47 0.34 3.95
C TRP A 96 12.49 -0.78 4.12
N ASN A 97 13.74 -0.45 4.50
CA ASN A 97 14.83 -1.41 4.64
C ASN A 97 15.33 -1.59 6.09
N GLY A 98 14.57 -1.12 7.09
CA GLY A 98 14.98 -1.09 8.50
C GLY A 98 15.66 0.21 8.93
N GLU A 99 16.21 0.98 7.99
CA GLU A 99 16.90 2.24 8.25
C GLU A 99 16.23 3.45 7.58
N GLY A 100 15.64 3.24 6.41
CA GLY A 100 15.09 4.30 5.59
C GLY A 100 14.26 3.79 4.41
N TRP A 101 13.45 4.68 3.86
CA TRP A 101 12.76 4.46 2.60
C TRP A 101 13.74 4.59 1.43
N VAL A 102 13.99 3.49 0.70
CA VAL A 102 14.83 3.54 -0.51
C VAL A 102 14.19 4.40 -1.59
N GLU A 103 14.93 4.81 -2.63
CA GLU A 103 14.35 5.53 -3.77
C GLU A 103 13.34 4.71 -4.58
N TRP A 104 12.37 5.37 -5.21
CA TRP A 104 11.42 4.74 -6.13
C TRP A 104 12.14 4.11 -7.33
N ARG A 105 11.79 2.87 -7.65
CA ARG A 105 12.32 2.14 -8.81
C ARG A 105 11.20 1.60 -9.68
N ALA A 106 11.40 1.62 -11.00
CA ALA A 106 10.50 0.90 -11.91
C ALA A 106 10.62 -0.61 -11.66
N VAL A 107 9.50 -1.32 -11.70
CA VAL A 107 9.49 -2.78 -11.64
C VAL A 107 9.77 -3.30 -13.06
N GLU A 108 10.97 -3.83 -13.26
CA GLU A 108 11.37 -4.37 -14.56
C GLU A 108 10.46 -5.53 -15.00
N GLY A 109 10.05 -5.52 -16.27
CA GLY A 109 9.16 -6.53 -16.83
C GLY A 109 7.67 -6.39 -16.49
N ALA A 110 7.29 -5.40 -15.67
CA ALA A 110 5.87 -5.12 -15.43
C ALA A 110 5.16 -4.70 -16.73
N PRO A 111 3.88 -5.09 -16.92
CA PRO A 111 3.13 -4.73 -18.12
C PRO A 111 2.97 -3.20 -18.22
N ALA A 112 3.20 -2.66 -19.41
CA ALA A 112 3.04 -1.23 -19.68
C ALA A 112 1.57 -0.80 -19.53
N GLY A 113 1.36 0.44 -19.11
CA GLY A 113 0.01 0.99 -18.92
C GLY A 113 -0.78 0.25 -17.83
N ALA A 114 -0.09 -0.11 -16.74
CA ALA A 114 -0.72 -0.70 -15.57
C ALA A 114 -1.87 0.20 -15.07
N ARG A 115 -2.94 -0.42 -14.58
CA ARG A 115 -4.16 0.28 -14.13
C ARG A 115 -4.48 0.07 -12.65
N ALA A 116 -4.08 -1.07 -12.10
CA ALA A 116 -4.21 -1.41 -10.70
C ALA A 116 -3.10 -2.37 -10.27
N VAL A 117 -2.75 -2.33 -8.99
CA VAL A 117 -1.77 -3.21 -8.37
C VAL A 117 -2.32 -3.77 -7.06
N ALA A 118 -1.96 -5.01 -6.74
CA ALA A 118 -2.10 -5.61 -5.42
C ALA A 118 -0.81 -6.39 -5.10
N CYS A 119 -0.45 -6.48 -3.82
CA CYS A 119 0.70 -7.27 -3.40
C CYS A 119 0.46 -7.96 -2.05
N ALA A 120 1.25 -9.00 -1.78
CA ALA A 120 1.25 -9.69 -0.49
C ALA A 120 2.62 -10.32 -0.23
N TRP A 121 3.15 -10.12 0.97
CA TRP A 121 4.22 -10.94 1.50
C TRP A 121 3.65 -12.29 1.97
N SER A 122 4.29 -13.38 1.57
CA SER A 122 3.99 -14.76 1.98
C SER A 122 5.28 -15.46 2.36
N GLY A 123 5.70 -15.31 3.62
CA GLY A 123 7.03 -15.74 4.07
C GLY A 123 8.10 -14.86 3.42
N ASP A 124 9.08 -15.48 2.77
CA ASP A 124 10.18 -14.78 2.09
C ASP A 124 9.89 -14.42 0.62
N ARG A 125 8.63 -14.51 0.20
CA ARG A 125 8.20 -14.18 -1.16
C ARG A 125 7.25 -13.00 -1.17
N LEU A 126 7.50 -12.03 -2.04
CA LEU A 126 6.59 -10.92 -2.31
C LEU A 126 5.84 -11.17 -3.62
N ASP A 127 4.54 -11.43 -3.52
CA ASP A 127 3.65 -11.60 -4.67
C ASP A 127 3.11 -10.25 -5.14
N VAL A 128 3.17 -9.97 -6.45
CA VAL A 128 2.64 -8.75 -7.07
C VAL A 128 1.72 -9.10 -8.22
N PHE A 129 0.53 -8.49 -8.23
CA PHE A 129 -0.49 -8.67 -9.26
C PHE A 129 -0.80 -7.32 -9.91
N VAL A 130 -0.85 -7.28 -11.24
CA VAL A 130 -1.02 -6.04 -12.01
C VAL A 130 -2.13 -6.21 -13.03
N TRP A 131 -3.08 -5.27 -13.06
CA TRP A 131 -4.03 -5.17 -14.17
C TRP A 131 -3.41 -4.37 -15.32
N GLY A 132 -3.08 -5.06 -16.41
CA GLY A 132 -2.41 -4.47 -17.58
C GLY A 132 -3.36 -3.76 -18.53
N ALA A 133 -2.79 -2.94 -19.44
CA ALA A 133 -3.56 -2.27 -20.49
C ALA A 133 -4.22 -3.22 -21.49
N ASP A 134 -3.69 -4.45 -21.61
CA ASP A 134 -4.24 -5.56 -22.39
C ASP A 134 -5.52 -6.16 -21.78
N GLY A 135 -5.91 -5.74 -20.58
CA GLY A 135 -7.07 -6.23 -19.87
C GLY A 135 -6.83 -7.50 -19.06
N ALA A 136 -5.60 -8.02 -19.05
CA ALA A 136 -5.22 -9.20 -18.29
C ALA A 136 -4.68 -8.84 -16.90
N VAL A 137 -4.75 -9.80 -15.97
CA VAL A 137 -4.02 -9.76 -14.71
C VAL A 137 -2.69 -10.49 -14.91
N HIS A 138 -1.61 -9.78 -14.65
CA HIS A 138 -0.24 -10.30 -14.68
C HIS A 138 0.21 -10.54 -13.24
N TYR A 139 1.08 -11.53 -13.04
CA TYR A 139 1.64 -11.89 -11.74
C TYR A 139 3.16 -12.01 -11.84
N ALA A 140 3.85 -11.58 -10.80
CA ALA A 140 5.26 -11.88 -10.56
C ALA A 140 5.50 -12.09 -9.06
N ASP A 141 6.40 -13.01 -8.71
CA ASP A 141 7.05 -13.01 -7.41
C ASP A 141 8.37 -12.25 -7.46
N LEU A 142 8.61 -11.46 -6.41
CA LEU A 142 9.84 -10.76 -6.15
C LEU A 142 10.50 -11.38 -4.92
N ALA A 143 11.83 -11.46 -4.94
CA ALA A 143 12.66 -11.93 -3.83
C ALA A 143 13.13 -10.76 -2.94
#